data_AF-W1XML8-F1
#
_entry.id   AF-W1XML8-F1
#
_cell.length_a   1.000
_cell.length_b   1.000
_cell.length_c   1.000
_cell.angle_alpha   90.00
_cell.angle_beta   90.00
_cell.angle_gamma   90.00
#
_symmetry.space_group_name_H-M   'P 1'
#
loop_
_entity.id
_entity.type
_entity.pdbx_description
1 polymer ?
#
loop_
_entity_poly.entity_id
_entity_poly.type
_entity_poly.pdbx_seq_one_letter_code
_entity_poly.pdbx_strand_id
1 'polypeptide(L)' 'MNIVVLISGNGSNLQAIIDACKTNKIKGTVRAVFSNKADAFGLERARQAGIATHTLIASAFD' A
#
# COMPACT_ATOMS: atom_id res chain seq x y z
N MET A 1 -5.25 1.70 -15.14
CA MET A 1 -4.72 2.80 -14.30
C MET A 1 -3.78 2.21 -13.26
N ASN A 2 -2.60 2.80 -13.08
CA ASN A 2 -1.66 2.37 -12.05
C ASN A 2 -1.92 3.18 -10.78
N ILE A 3 -2.10 2.50 -9.64
CA ILE A 3 -2.42 3.12 -8.36
C ILE A 3 -1.23 2.91 -7.42
N VAL A 4 -0.83 3.98 -6.76
CA VAL A 4 0.17 3.96 -5.68
C VAL A 4 -0.52 4.44 -4.42
N VAL A 5 -0.32 3.72 -3.30
CA VAL A 5 -0.97 4.04 -2.02
C VAL A 5 0.08 4.38 -0.98
N LEU A 6 -0.10 5.51 -0.28
CA LEU A 6 0.73 5.89 0.86
C LEU A 6 -0.03 5.59 2.17
N ILE A 7 0.64 4.92 3.11
CA ILE A 7 0.05 4.50 4.39
C ILE A 7 0.93 4.90 5.58
N SER A 8 0.33 5.04 6.76
CA SER A 8 1.02 5.38 8.01
C SER A 8 0.63 4.51 9.20
N GLY A 9 -0.11 3.42 8.95
CA GLY A 9 -0.67 2.55 9.99
C GLY A 9 -1.25 1.23 9.44
N ASN A 10 -2.38 0.77 10.00
CA ASN A 10 -2.92 -0.59 9.80
C ASN A 10 -3.34 -0.95 8.36
N GLY A 11 -3.55 0.03 7.48
CA GLY A 11 -3.87 -0.24 6.07
C GLY A 11 -5.26 -0.83 5.81
N SER A 12 -6.26 -0.52 6.63
CA SER A 12 -7.66 -0.91 6.36
C SER A 12 -8.16 -0.33 5.03
N ASN A 13 -7.87 0.93 4.74
CA ASN A 13 -8.21 1.56 3.45
C ASN A 13 -7.45 0.92 2.28
N LEU A 14 -6.18 0.53 2.50
CA LEU A 14 -5.42 -0.21 1.51
C LEU A 14 -6.12 -1.53 1.15
N GLN A 15 -6.58 -2.28 2.14
CA GLN A 15 -7.34 -3.51 1.91
C GLN A 15 -8.58 -3.24 1.06
N ALA A 16 -9.37 -2.23 1.41
CA ALA A 16 -10.56 -1.85 0.65
C ALA A 16 -10.24 -1.48 -0.82
N ILE A 17 -9.14 -0.78 -1.07
CA ILE A 17 -8.69 -0.44 -2.43
C ILE A 17 -8.26 -1.69 -3.20
N ILE A 18 -7.50 -2.59 -2.55
CA ILE A 18 -7.08 -3.87 -3.15
C ILE A 18 -8.31 -4.68 -3.55
N ASP A 19 -9.28 -4.81 -2.65
CA ASP A 19 -10.51 -5.56 -2.89
C ASP A 19 -11.37 -4.89 -3.98
N ALA A 20 -11.42 -3.57 -4.03
CA ALA A 20 -12.10 -2.82 -5.09
C ALA A 20 -11.43 -3.00 -6.47
N CYS A 21 -10.10 -3.11 -6.51
CA CYS A 21 -9.36 -3.45 -7.73
C CYS A 21 -9.61 -4.90 -8.16
N LYS A 22 -9.61 -5.85 -7.21
CA LYS A 22 -9.90 -7.28 -7.47
C LYS A 22 -11.33 -7.52 -7.96
N THR A 23 -12.30 -6.80 -7.40
CA THR A 23 -13.73 -6.86 -7.79
C THR A 23 -14.05 -6.01 -9.01
N ASN A 24 -13.04 -5.40 -9.64
CA ASN A 24 -13.18 -4.55 -10.83
C ASN A 24 -14.11 -3.33 -10.63
N LYS A 25 -14.39 -2.94 -9.37
CA LYS A 25 -15.07 -1.69 -9.02
C LYS A 25 -14.19 -0.48 -9.36
N ILE A 26 -12.88 -0.64 -9.20
CA ILE A 26 -11.87 0.30 -9.66
C ILE A 26 -11.15 -0.36 -10.84
N LYS A 27 -11.23 0.25 -12.02
CA LYS A 27 -10.47 -0.16 -13.22
C LYS A 27 -8.99 0.22 -13.09
N GLY A 28 -8.33 -0.33 -12.09
CA GLY A 28 -6.94 -0.03 -11.77
C GLY A 28 -6.26 -1.16 -11.02
N THR A 29 -4.94 -1.06 -10.94
CA THR A 29 -4.11 -2.04 -10.25
C THR A 29 -3.21 -1.30 -9.28
N VAL A 30 -3.25 -1.70 -8.01
CA VAL A 30 -2.31 -1.19 -7.01
C VAL A 30 -0.94 -1.78 -7.30
N ARG A 31 -0.01 -0.92 -7.73
CA ARG A 31 1.31 -1.36 -8.20
C ARG A 31 2.39 -1.24 -7.13
N ALA A 32 2.23 -0.30 -6.20
CA ALA A 32 3.14 -0.08 -5.09
C ALA A 32 2.42 0.52 -3.87
N VAL A 33 2.94 0.21 -2.69
CA VAL A 33 2.53 0.80 -1.41
C VAL A 33 3.75 1.36 -0.71
N PHE A 34 3.66 2.62 -0.28
CA PHE A 34 4.71 3.28 0.48
C PHE A 34 4.23 3.55 1.90
N SER A 35 5.10 3.36 2.89
CA SER A 35 4.81 3.80 4.26
C SER A 35 5.88 4.71 4.81
N ASN A 36 5.45 5.70 5.60
CA ASN A 36 6.34 6.51 6.40
C ASN A 36 6.78 5.84 7.71
N LYS A 37 6.28 4.62 8.00
CA LYS A 37 6.67 3.82 9.16
C LYS A 37 7.04 2.40 8.74
N ALA A 38 8.16 1.89 9.25
CA ALA A 38 8.64 0.55 8.92
C ALA A 38 7.76 -0.57 9.52
N ASP A 39 7.10 -0.28 10.63
CA ASP A 39 6.25 -1.18 11.40
C ASP A 39 4.76 -1.12 10.99
N ALA A 40 4.43 -0.37 9.94
CA ALA A 40 3.05 -0.25 9.49
C ALA A 40 2.50 -1.60 9.04
N PHE A 41 1.48 -2.12 9.75
CA PHE A 41 0.83 -3.38 9.42
C PHE A 41 0.20 -3.39 8.02
N GLY A 42 -0.10 -2.23 7.45
CA GLY A 42 -0.54 -2.13 6.06
C GLY A 42 0.51 -2.59 5.03
N LEU A 43 1.81 -2.53 5.34
CA LEU A 43 2.86 -3.07 4.46
C LEU A 43 2.75 -4.59 4.35
N GLU A 44 2.45 -5.26 5.46
CA GLU A 44 2.27 -6.71 5.47
C GLU A 44 1.05 -7.12 4.63
N ARG A 45 -0.06 -6.39 4.73
CA ARG A 45 -1.24 -6.60 3.87
C ARG A 45 -0.91 -6.46 2.38
N ALA A 46 -0.13 -5.44 2.02
CA ALA A 46 0.30 -5.25 0.63
C ALA A 46 1.19 -6.40 0.14
N ARG A 47 2.12 -6.88 0.96
CA ARG A 47 2.95 -8.05 0.62
C ARG A 47 2.12 -9.32 0.41
N GLN A 48 1.16 -9.57 1.30
CA GLN A 48 0.22 -10.70 1.18
C GLN A 48 -0.63 -10.63 -0.08
N ALA A 49 -0.94 -9.42 -0.56
CA ALA A 49 -1.62 -9.20 -1.83
C ALA A 49 -0.69 -9.25 -3.06
N GLY A 50 0.61 -9.51 -2.90
CA GLY A 50 1.60 -9.55 -3.98
C GLY A 50 1.98 -8.17 -4.53
N ILE A 51 1.80 -7.11 -3.76
CA ILE A 51 2.06 -5.72 -4.16
C ILE A 51 3.44 -5.29 -3.67
N ALA A 52 4.17 -4.54 -4.50
CA ALA A 52 5.47 -4.00 -4.11
C ALA A 52 5.33 -3.03 -2.93
N THR A 53 6.19 -3.18 -1.92
CA THR A 53 6.14 -2.37 -0.69
C THR A 53 7.46 -1.69 -0.42
N HIS A 54 7.41 -0.42 -0.03
CA HIS A 54 8.58 0.34 0.39
C HIS A 54 8.29 1.18 1.63
N THR A 55 9.32 1.36 2.44
CA THR A 55 9.29 2.25 3.60
C THR A 55 10.17 3.46 3.29
N LEU A 56 9.62 4.65 3.49
CA LEU A 56 10.29 5.94 3.31
C LEU A 56 10.34 6.63 4.66
N ILE A 57 11.49 6.58 5.31
CA ILE A 57 11.71 7.23 6.61
C ILE A 57 12.35 8.59 6.33
N ALA A 58 11.72 9.69 6.77
CA ALA A 58 12.22 11.03 6.49
C ALA A 58 13.65 11.23 7.00
N SER A 59 13.97 10.70 8.18
CA SER A 59 15.30 10.76 8.80
C SER A 59 16.38 9.96 8.07
N ALA A 60 16.03 9.22 7.01
CA ALA A 60 17.01 8.49 6.18
C ALA A 60 17.56 9.36 5.03
N PHE A 61 17.11 10.60 4.89
CA PHE A 61 17.48 11.51 3.80
C PHE A 61 18.05 12.86 4.30
N ASP A 62 18.45 12.95 5.57
CA ASP A 62 19.17 14.08 6.17
C ASP A 62 20.69 13.96 6.00
#